data_AF-A0A7V9Q376-F1
#
_entry.id   AF-A0A7V9Q376-F1
#
_cell.length_a   1.000
_cell.length_b   1.000
_cell.length_c   1.000
_cell.angle_alpha   90.00
_cell.angle_beta   90.00
_cell.angle_gamma   90.00
#
_symmetry.space_group_name_H-M   'P 1'
#
loop_
_entity.id
_entity.type
_entity.pdbx_description
1 polymer ?
#
loop_
_entity_poly.entity_id
_entity_poly.type
_entity_poly.pdbx_seq_one_letter_code
_entity_poly.pdbx_strand_id
1 'polypeptide(L)'
;ADQAIAQMLADLHADVVADDPVDRIRDSLRRFVHAYRPAARIVALVEQVGTFTPEMKALRLALREAFVQRTVRGLVRWQADGTADPGLDPELAAEALGSMVDQICYVWMNLGREFDEDALLDVLTTVWSRTVGVAQAPSKARRRAHLRAAHPLPPRP
;
A
#
# COMPACT_ATOMS: atom_id res chain seq x y z
N ALA A 1 -0.41 -21.22 8.10
CA ALA A 1 -0.49 -20.07 7.17
C ALA A 1 -1.77 -19.27 7.43
N ASP A 2 -2.91 -19.96 7.50
CA ASP A 2 -4.26 -19.37 7.61
C ASP A 2 -4.44 -18.41 8.78
N GLN A 3 -3.93 -18.72 9.98
CA GLN A 3 -4.09 -17.83 11.14
C GLN A 3 -3.31 -16.50 10.99
N ALA A 4 -2.09 -16.54 10.44
CA ALA A 4 -1.29 -15.32 10.25
C ALA A 4 -1.91 -14.41 9.18
N ILE A 5 -2.44 -15.02 8.11
CA ILE A 5 -3.19 -14.34 7.07
C ILE A 5 -4.48 -13.72 7.64
N ALA A 6 -5.25 -14.49 8.42
CA ALA A 6 -6.47 -14.00 9.04
C ALA A 6 -6.20 -12.83 10.00
N GLN A 7 -5.11 -12.90 10.79
CA GLN A 7 -4.71 -11.82 11.67
C GLN A 7 -4.29 -10.57 10.88
N MET A 8 -3.48 -10.73 9.82
CA MET A 8 -3.12 -9.63 8.92
C MET A 8 -4.38 -8.97 8.36
N LEU A 9 -5.35 -9.76 7.89
CA LEU A 9 -6.62 -9.23 7.39
C LEU A 9 -7.38 -8.48 8.50
N ALA A 10 -7.43 -9.00 9.72
CA ALA A 10 -8.07 -8.32 10.86
C ALA A 10 -7.40 -6.98 11.20
N ASP A 11 -6.07 -6.92 11.21
CA ASP A 11 -5.30 -5.71 11.57
C ASP A 11 -5.51 -4.55 10.58
N LEU A 12 -5.91 -4.85 9.35
CA LEU A 12 -6.26 -3.84 8.35
C LEU A 12 -7.62 -3.19 8.61
N HIS A 13 -8.53 -3.86 9.31
CA HIS A 13 -9.94 -3.46 9.47
C HIS A 13 -10.18 -2.33 10.48
N ALA A 14 -9.14 -1.75 11.10
CA ALA A 14 -9.32 -0.64 12.02
C ALA A 14 -9.94 0.61 11.35
N ASP A 15 -10.95 1.19 11.99
CA ASP A 15 -11.57 2.45 11.59
C ASP A 15 -10.66 3.64 11.95
N VAL A 16 -10.56 4.62 11.04
CA VAL A 16 -9.77 5.83 11.26
C VAL A 16 -10.66 7.05 11.29
N VAL A 17 -10.43 7.86 12.32
CA VAL A 17 -10.99 9.20 12.49
C VAL A 17 -9.83 10.20 12.40
N ALA A 18 -9.30 10.42 11.20
CA ALA A 18 -8.46 11.57 10.90
C ALA A 18 -9.30 12.57 10.11
N ASP A 19 -9.12 13.87 10.27
CA ASP A 19 -9.96 14.86 9.57
C ASP A 19 -9.47 15.15 8.15
N ASP A 20 -8.14 15.12 7.92
CA ASP A 20 -7.52 15.33 6.60
C ASP A 20 -7.48 14.03 5.77
N PRO A 21 -8.03 14.00 4.54
CA PRO A 21 -7.92 12.88 3.61
C PRO A 21 -6.49 12.39 3.37
N VAL A 22 -5.51 13.28 3.31
CA VAL A 22 -4.09 12.91 3.09
C VAL A 22 -3.55 12.14 4.30
N ASP A 23 -3.88 12.57 5.51
CA ASP A 23 -3.50 11.86 6.73
C ASP A 23 -4.20 10.50 6.82
N ARG A 24 -5.47 10.40 6.40
CA ARG A 24 -6.18 9.11 6.28
C ARG A 24 -5.47 8.14 5.33
N ILE A 25 -4.95 8.63 4.20
CA ILE A 25 -4.14 7.82 3.27
C ILE A 25 -2.87 7.33 3.96
N ARG A 26 -2.10 8.23 4.57
CA ARG A 26 -0.84 7.88 5.27
C ARG A 26 -1.08 6.83 6.35
N ASP A 27 -2.11 7.02 7.16
CA ASP A 27 -2.45 6.10 8.24
C ASP A 27 -2.87 4.73 7.72
N SER A 28 -3.59 4.69 6.60
CA SER A 28 -3.97 3.43 5.94
C SER A 28 -2.77 2.67 5.39
N LEU A 29 -1.84 3.38 4.74
CA LEU A 29 -0.59 2.80 4.25
C LEU A 29 0.28 2.25 5.39
N ARG A 30 0.42 3.03 6.47
CA ARG A 30 1.16 2.63 7.67
C ARG A 30 0.58 1.36 8.30
N ARG A 31 -0.75 1.30 8.46
CA ARG A 31 -1.41 0.07 8.95
C ARG A 31 -1.18 -1.11 8.03
N PHE A 32 -1.27 -0.92 6.72
CA PHE A 32 -0.99 -2.00 5.77
C PHE A 32 0.42 -2.54 5.95
N VAL A 33 1.44 -1.67 6.00
CA VAL A 33 2.84 -2.06 6.21
C VAL A 33 3.01 -2.82 7.52
N HIS A 34 2.43 -2.32 8.62
CA HIS A 34 2.53 -2.98 9.92
C HIS A 34 1.82 -4.34 9.98
N ALA A 35 0.64 -4.45 9.36
CA ALA A 35 -0.11 -5.71 9.27
C ALA A 35 0.61 -6.73 8.38
N TYR A 36 1.27 -6.27 7.31
CA TYR A 36 2.04 -7.12 6.40
C TYR A 36 3.28 -7.71 7.06
N ARG A 37 4.02 -6.90 7.85
CA ARG A 37 5.31 -7.26 8.42
C ARG A 37 5.36 -8.63 9.13
N PRO A 38 4.45 -8.98 10.06
CA PRO A 38 4.44 -10.30 10.69
C PRO A 38 4.08 -11.44 9.74
N ALA A 39 3.33 -11.16 8.67
CA ALA A 39 2.88 -12.14 7.69
C ALA A 39 3.79 -12.25 6.44
N ALA A 40 4.80 -11.38 6.31
CA ALA A 40 5.59 -11.20 5.08
C ALA A 40 6.18 -12.49 4.50
N ARG A 41 6.65 -13.42 5.35
CA ARG A 41 7.18 -14.71 4.89
C ARG A 41 6.09 -15.60 4.28
N ILE A 42 4.90 -15.63 4.87
CA ILE A 42 3.78 -16.44 4.39
C ILE A 42 3.20 -15.82 3.12
N VAL A 43 3.03 -14.49 3.08
CA VAL A 43 2.55 -13.78 1.89
C VAL A 43 3.49 -14.04 0.71
N ALA A 44 4.80 -13.90 0.89
CA ALA A 44 5.78 -14.21 -0.14
C ALA A 44 5.73 -15.67 -0.61
N LEU A 45 5.51 -16.63 0.29
CA LEU A 45 5.30 -18.01 -0.12
C LEU A 45 4.05 -18.13 -1.00
N VAL A 46 2.92 -17.55 -0.61
CA VAL A 46 1.70 -17.56 -1.41
C VAL A 46 1.91 -16.87 -2.76
N GLU A 47 2.69 -15.80 -2.83
CA GLU A 47 3.05 -15.15 -4.09
C GLU A 47 3.90 -16.05 -5.00
N GLN A 48 4.92 -16.71 -4.43
CA GLN A 48 5.83 -17.60 -5.15
C GLN A 48 5.14 -18.89 -5.59
N VAL A 49 4.26 -19.45 -4.76
CA VAL A 49 3.59 -20.73 -5.05
C VAL A 49 2.22 -20.60 -5.70
N GLY A 50 1.66 -19.39 -5.72
CA GLY A 50 0.32 -19.05 -6.21
C GLY A 50 0.07 -19.35 -7.69
N THR A 51 1.09 -19.78 -8.44
CA THR A 51 0.98 -20.16 -9.85
C THR A 51 1.09 -21.66 -10.09
N PHE A 52 1.37 -22.48 -9.06
CA PHE A 52 1.61 -23.91 -9.25
C PHE A 52 0.35 -24.77 -9.18
N THR A 53 -0.64 -24.41 -8.33
CA THR A 53 -1.91 -25.16 -8.24
C THR A 53 -3.13 -24.22 -8.27
N PRO A 54 -4.30 -24.71 -8.74
CA PRO A 54 -5.54 -23.93 -8.72
C PRO A 54 -5.93 -23.41 -7.33
N GLU A 55 -5.69 -24.19 -6.28
CA GLU A 55 -6.01 -23.84 -4.89
C GLU A 55 -5.13 -22.68 -4.41
N MET A 56 -3.84 -22.71 -4.73
CA MET A 56 -2.90 -21.63 -4.39
C MET A 56 -3.20 -20.34 -5.17
N LYS A 57 -3.62 -20.47 -6.43
CA LYS A 57 -4.11 -19.33 -7.22
C LYS A 57 -5.36 -18.71 -6.60
N ALA A 58 -6.31 -19.54 -6.17
CA ALA A 58 -7.53 -19.08 -5.52
C ALA A 58 -7.22 -18.38 -4.19
N LEU A 59 -6.31 -18.93 -3.37
CA LEU A 59 -5.87 -18.31 -2.12
C LEU A 59 -5.20 -16.95 -2.36
N ARG A 60 -4.32 -16.86 -3.37
CA ARG A 60 -3.67 -15.59 -3.75
C ARG A 60 -4.69 -14.54 -4.18
N LEU A 61 -5.65 -14.92 -5.01
CA LEU A 61 -6.71 -14.02 -5.46
C LEU A 61 -7.62 -13.59 -4.30
N ALA A 62 -8.00 -14.50 -3.42
CA ALA A 62 -8.85 -14.19 -2.27
C ALA A 62 -8.18 -13.20 -1.30
N LEU A 63 -6.87 -13.38 -1.06
CA LEU A 63 -6.07 -12.41 -0.31
C LEU A 63 -6.11 -11.04 -0.96
N ARG A 64 -5.80 -10.97 -2.25
CA ARG A 64 -5.77 -9.73 -3.02
C ARG A 64 -7.13 -9.02 -3.00
N GLU A 65 -8.20 -9.76 -3.27
CA GLU A 65 -9.57 -9.27 -3.29
C GLU A 65 -9.95 -8.59 -1.97
N ALA A 66 -9.58 -9.17 -0.83
CA ALA A 66 -9.87 -8.57 0.47
C ALA A 66 -9.22 -7.18 0.64
N PHE A 67 -8.00 -6.98 0.15
CA PHE A 67 -7.32 -5.67 0.16
C PHE A 67 -7.97 -4.67 -0.79
N VAL A 68 -8.30 -5.13 -2.00
CA VAL A 68 -8.89 -4.32 -3.06
C VAL A 68 -10.27 -3.82 -2.62
N GLN A 69 -11.16 -4.71 -2.18
CA GLN A 69 -12.52 -4.37 -1.76
C GLN A 69 -12.55 -3.36 -0.63
N ARG A 70 -11.58 -3.40 0.29
CA ARG A 70 -11.47 -2.36 1.34
C ARG A 70 -11.12 -1.00 0.76
N THR A 71 -10.18 -0.96 -0.16
CA THR A 71 -9.75 0.27 -0.83
C THR A 71 -10.89 0.86 -1.66
N VAL A 72 -11.62 0.02 -2.40
CA VAL A 72 -12.82 0.40 -3.16
C VAL A 72 -13.85 1.08 -2.27
N ARG A 73 -14.20 0.48 -1.12
CA ARG A 73 -15.15 1.09 -0.16
C ARG A 73 -14.72 2.48 0.30
N GLY A 74 -13.41 2.70 0.49
CA GLY A 74 -12.85 4.01 0.83
C GLY A 74 -12.98 5.02 -0.31
N LEU A 75 -12.59 4.61 -1.53
CA LEU A 75 -12.64 5.46 -2.72
C LEU A 75 -14.06 5.87 -3.07
N VAL A 76 -15.01 4.92 -3.09
CA VAL A 76 -16.43 5.19 -3.36
C VAL A 76 -16.99 6.20 -2.36
N ARG A 77 -16.63 6.08 -1.07
CA ARG A 77 -17.05 7.05 -0.05
C ARG A 77 -16.49 8.44 -0.32
N TRP A 78 -15.20 8.54 -0.63
CA TRP A 78 -14.55 9.82 -0.93
C TRP A 78 -15.01 10.44 -2.26
N GLN A 79 -15.47 9.64 -3.21
CA GLN A 79 -16.10 10.17 -4.42
C GLN A 79 -17.50 10.69 -4.11
N ALA A 80 -18.27 9.96 -3.29
CA ALA A 80 -19.62 10.36 -2.90
C ALA A 80 -19.67 11.65 -2.08
N ASP A 81 -18.63 11.94 -1.29
CA ASP A 81 -18.51 13.18 -0.51
C ASP A 81 -17.72 14.30 -1.22
N GLY A 82 -17.25 14.06 -2.45
CA GLY A 82 -16.53 15.04 -3.26
C GLY A 82 -15.05 15.25 -2.90
N THR A 83 -14.50 14.39 -2.04
CA THR A 83 -13.08 14.42 -1.63
C THR A 83 -12.12 13.89 -2.71
N ALA A 84 -12.56 12.91 -3.50
CA ALA A 84 -11.75 12.22 -4.52
C ALA A 84 -12.30 12.47 -5.94
N ASP A 85 -11.44 12.24 -6.95
CA ASP A 85 -11.80 12.37 -8.37
C ASP A 85 -12.94 11.41 -8.75
N PRO A 86 -14.13 11.90 -9.15
CA PRO A 86 -15.26 11.06 -9.52
C PRO A 86 -15.07 10.35 -10.87
N GLY A 87 -14.08 10.74 -11.68
CA GLY A 87 -13.75 10.10 -12.95
C GLY A 87 -12.87 8.86 -12.83
N LEU A 88 -12.35 8.58 -11.63
CA LEU A 88 -11.49 7.44 -11.35
C LEU A 88 -12.33 6.17 -11.13
N ASP A 89 -12.04 5.10 -11.86
CA ASP A 89 -12.63 3.78 -11.60
C ASP A 89 -12.12 3.25 -10.23
N PRO A 90 -13.00 3.05 -9.23
CA PRO A 90 -12.57 2.67 -7.89
C PRO A 90 -11.91 1.29 -7.82
N GLU A 91 -12.38 0.33 -8.61
CA GLU A 91 -11.86 -1.05 -8.61
C GLU A 91 -10.48 -1.10 -9.25
N LEU A 92 -10.33 -0.51 -10.44
CA LEU A 92 -9.04 -0.48 -11.13
C LEU A 92 -8.00 0.37 -10.38
N ALA A 93 -8.43 1.48 -9.77
CA ALA A 93 -7.53 2.29 -8.96
C ALA A 93 -7.08 1.55 -7.70
N ALA A 94 -7.99 0.87 -7.00
CA ALA A 94 -7.65 0.03 -5.86
C ALA A 94 -6.70 -1.12 -6.24
N GLU A 95 -6.93 -1.73 -7.41
CA GLU A 95 -6.07 -2.79 -7.94
C GLU A 95 -4.65 -2.27 -8.23
N ALA A 96 -4.53 -1.15 -8.93
CA ALA A 96 -3.22 -0.57 -9.26
C ALA A 96 -2.47 -0.10 -8.01
N LEU A 97 -3.13 0.68 -7.16
CA LEU A 97 -2.53 1.26 -5.96
C LEU A 97 -2.17 0.20 -4.92
N GLY A 98 -3.02 -0.80 -4.73
CA GLY A 98 -2.75 -1.92 -3.84
C GLY A 98 -1.57 -2.77 -4.31
N SER A 99 -1.48 -3.04 -5.63
CA SER A 99 -0.38 -3.83 -6.20
C SER A 99 0.97 -3.15 -6.01
N MET A 100 1.02 -1.82 -6.13
CA MET A 100 2.22 -1.04 -5.87
C MET A 100 2.71 -1.21 -4.43
N VAL A 101 1.81 -1.12 -3.45
CA VAL A 101 2.17 -1.23 -2.02
C VAL A 101 2.59 -2.66 -1.68
N ASP A 102 1.86 -3.66 -2.20
CA ASP A 102 2.16 -5.08 -2.03
C ASP A 102 3.58 -5.42 -2.52
N GLN A 103 3.91 -5.03 -3.75
CA GLN A 103 5.24 -5.24 -4.34
C GLN A 103 6.34 -4.52 -3.55
N ILE A 104 6.06 -3.32 -3.02
CA ILE A 104 7.02 -2.59 -2.18
C ILE A 104 7.29 -3.34 -0.88
N CYS A 105 6.25 -3.86 -0.22
CA CYS A 105 6.41 -4.68 0.99
C CYS A 105 7.20 -5.96 0.69
N TYR A 106 6.93 -6.64 -0.42
CA TYR A 106 7.67 -7.83 -0.84
C TYR A 106 9.17 -7.51 -1.07
N VAL A 107 9.47 -6.45 -1.82
CA VAL A 107 10.85 -6.02 -2.08
C VAL A 107 11.57 -5.65 -0.79
N TRP A 108 10.87 -4.96 0.12
CA TRP A 108 11.44 -4.54 1.40
C TRP A 108 11.72 -5.73 2.33
N MET A 109 10.72 -6.57 2.55
CA MET A 109 10.75 -7.55 3.65
C MET A 109 11.23 -8.94 3.22
N ASN A 110 11.29 -9.22 1.92
CA ASN A 110 11.63 -10.54 1.40
C ASN A 110 12.81 -10.55 0.43
N LEU A 111 13.08 -9.45 -0.28
CA LEU A 111 14.22 -9.36 -1.21
C LEU A 111 15.44 -8.59 -0.66
N GLY A 112 15.35 -8.07 0.58
CA GLY A 112 16.48 -7.45 1.28
C GLY A 112 16.81 -6.02 0.84
N ARG A 113 15.90 -5.33 0.14
CA ARG A 113 16.08 -3.91 -0.16
C ARG A 113 15.52 -3.07 0.99
N GLU A 114 16.41 -2.43 1.74
CA GLU A 114 15.99 -1.59 2.86
C GLU A 114 15.41 -0.24 2.42
N PHE A 115 14.37 0.19 3.14
CA PHE A 115 13.77 1.52 3.02
C PHE A 115 13.65 2.16 4.40
N ASP A 116 13.77 3.50 4.43
CA ASP A 116 13.32 4.28 5.57
C ASP A 116 11.79 4.34 5.55
N GLU A 117 11.14 3.85 6.62
CA GLU A 117 9.69 3.66 6.67
C GLU A 117 8.94 4.98 6.46
N ASP A 118 9.34 6.04 7.17
CA ASP A 118 8.68 7.33 7.12
C ASP A 118 8.81 8.00 5.75
N ALA A 119 10.00 7.94 5.14
CA ALA A 119 10.23 8.46 3.80
C ALA A 119 9.48 7.66 2.72
N LEU A 120 9.38 6.34 2.88
CA LEU A 120 8.60 5.50 1.98
C LEU A 120 7.10 5.81 2.08
N LEU A 121 6.59 5.95 3.30
CA LEU A 121 5.21 6.36 3.55
C LEU A 121 4.93 7.76 2.98
N ASP A 122 5.86 8.72 3.09
CA ASP A 122 5.72 10.05 2.46
C ASP A 122 5.53 9.95 0.94
N VAL A 123 6.34 9.12 0.28
CA VAL A 123 6.28 8.91 -1.17
C VAL A 123 4.98 8.21 -1.55
N LEU A 124 4.62 7.13 -0.85
CA LEU A 124 3.38 6.39 -1.11
C LEU A 124 2.15 7.27 -0.92
N THR A 125 2.07 8.03 0.17
CA THR A 125 1.00 9.00 0.42
C THR A 125 0.91 10.01 -0.71
N THR A 126 2.06 10.52 -1.19
CA THR A 126 2.09 11.48 -2.31
C THR A 126 1.51 10.87 -3.59
N VAL A 127 1.92 9.65 -3.95
CA VAL A 127 1.45 8.96 -5.16
C VAL A 127 -0.04 8.69 -5.06
N TRP A 128 -0.48 8.05 -3.97
CA TRP A 128 -1.89 7.77 -3.71
C TRP A 128 -2.73 9.03 -3.76
N SER A 129 -2.29 10.09 -3.08
CA SER A 129 -3.06 11.33 -3.01
C SER A 129 -3.24 11.97 -4.39
N ARG A 130 -2.21 11.94 -5.25
CA ARG A 130 -2.31 12.44 -6.64
C ARG A 130 -3.23 11.58 -7.48
N THR A 131 -3.10 10.26 -7.40
CA THR A 131 -3.92 9.34 -8.19
C THR A 131 -5.39 9.44 -7.82
N VAL A 132 -5.69 9.57 -6.52
CA VAL A 132 -7.07 9.67 -6.01
C VAL A 132 -7.64 11.10 -6.20
N GLY A 133 -6.79 12.09 -6.45
CA GLY A 133 -7.22 13.48 -6.65
C GLY A 133 -7.49 14.25 -5.36
N VAL A 134 -7.00 13.78 -4.19
CA VAL A 134 -7.12 14.54 -2.95
C VAL A 134 -6.09 15.67 -2.92
N ALA A 135 -6.53 16.86 -2.51
CA ALA A 135 -5.69 18.05 -2.46
C ALA A 135 -4.53 17.87 -1.47
N GLN A 136 -3.30 17.83 -1.96
CA GLN A 136 -2.12 17.87 -1.09
C GLN A 136 -1.78 19.30 -0.72
N ALA A 137 -1.68 19.59 0.58
CA ALA A 137 -0.89 20.73 1.01
C ALA A 137 0.54 20.59 0.46
N PRO A 138 1.19 21.67 -0.03
CA PRO A 138 2.53 21.58 -0.61
C PRO A 138 3.52 20.98 0.41
N SER A 139 4.01 19.77 0.12
CA SER A 139 4.85 18.97 1.02
C SER A 139 6.19 19.68 1.36
N LYS A 140 6.53 19.73 2.66
CA LYS A 140 7.81 20.22 3.18
C LYS A 140 9.00 19.35 2.73
N ALA A 141 8.77 18.08 2.37
CA ALA A 141 9.80 17.12 1.95
C ALA A 141 10.47 17.51 0.62
N ARG A 142 9.78 18.25 -0.25
CA ARG A 142 10.31 18.76 -1.52
C ARG A 142 11.54 19.66 -1.34
N ARG A 143 11.71 20.28 -0.16
CA ARG A 143 12.91 21.07 0.21
C ARG A 143 14.09 20.22 0.71
N ARG A 144 13.85 19.05 1.31
CA ARG A 144 14.91 18.15 1.82
C ARG A 144 15.46 17.19 0.75
N ALA A 145 14.62 16.74 -0.18
CA ALA A 145 15.03 15.82 -1.25
C ALA A 145 16.05 16.45 -2.23
N HIS A 146 15.95 17.75 -2.50
CA HIS A 146 16.94 18.47 -3.33
C HIS A 146 18.35 18.47 -2.71
N LEU A 147 18.46 18.31 -1.39
CA LEU A 147 19.73 18.29 -0.66
C LEU A 147 20.34 16.87 -0.52
N ARG A 148 19.55 15.80 -0.73
CA ARG A 148 19.99 14.40 -0.53
C ARG A 148 20.31 13.63 -1.82
N ALA A 149 20.03 14.18 -3.00
CA ALA A 149 20.38 13.58 -4.30
C ALA A 149 21.90 13.47 -4.55
N ALA A 150 22.75 13.88 -3.60
CA ALA A 150 24.20 13.83 -3.66
C ALA A 150 24.80 12.56 -2.99
N HIS A 151 24.24 11.36 -3.24
CA HIS A 151 24.91 10.11 -2.85
C HIS A 151 24.92 9.08 -3.98
N PRO A 152 26.10 8.53 -4.35
CA PRO A 152 26.25 7.69 -5.54
C PRO A 152 25.83 6.23 -5.26
N LEU A 153 25.35 5.58 -6.32
CA LEU A 153 25.04 4.14 -6.33
C LEU A 153 26.30 3.31 -6.02
N PRO A 154 26.19 2.18 -5.29
CA PRO A 154 27.31 1.27 -5.09
C PRO A 154 27.75 0.63 -6.43
N PRO A 155 29.04 0.34 -6.61
CA PRO A 155 29.54 -0.27 -7.85
C PRO A 155 28.95 -1.68 -8.02
N ARG A 156 28.58 -2.01 -9.26
CA ARG A 156 28.11 -3.35 -9.63
C ARG A 156 29.29 -4.32 -9.75
N PRO A 157 29.07 -5.62 -9.47
CA PRO A 157 30.11 -6.66 -9.54
C PRO A 157 30.65 -6.87 -10.95
#